data_AF-A0A534ZM77-F1
#
_entry.id   AF-A0A534ZM77-F1
#
_cell.length_a   1.000
_cell.length_b   1.000
_cell.length_c   1.000
_cell.angle_alpha   90.00
_cell.angle_beta   90.00
_cell.angle_gamma   90.00
#
_symmetry.space_group_name_H-M   'P 1'
#
loop_
_entity.id
_entity.type
_entity.pdbx_description
1 polymer ?
#
loop_
_entity_poly.entity_id
_entity_poly.type
_entity_poly.pdbx_seq_one_letter_code
_entity_poly.pdbx_strand_id
1 'polypeptide(L)'
;EVEAYRGPADRAAHSSGGRRTPRYEVMYGPAGHAYVYFIYGMYFCMNAVCQRVGVPEAVLLRALEPLEGIELMRRRRGLPDGPEWRLCRGPGVLCRALGITRADNGADLVRGALRILDAPPMPAARVARTARIGVAYAGADAARPWRFVIRGSPAVSGRRVVSPPSPISTVNGPITGPYVPFLPLTVTLTPFSRAVASMPFTRKMPSAEPAAQPGGSAVVVFP
;
A
#
# COMPACT_ATOMS: atom_id res chain seq x y z
N GLU A 1 -3.91 4.95 1.60
CA GLU A 1 -2.77 4.26 2.26
C GLU A 1 -2.58 2.90 1.61
N VAL A 2 -1.33 2.53 1.33
CA VAL A 2 -1.00 1.25 0.70
C VAL A 2 0.28 0.63 1.28
N GLU A 3 0.48 -0.67 1.04
CA GLU A 3 1.73 -1.37 1.33
C GLU A 3 2.22 -2.16 0.12
N ALA A 4 3.50 -2.01 -0.20
CA ALA A 4 4.15 -2.80 -1.25
C ALA A 4 4.65 -4.14 -0.69
N TYR A 5 4.43 -5.20 -1.48
CA TYR A 5 4.95 -6.54 -1.24
C TYR A 5 5.79 -6.98 -2.43
N ARG A 6 7.09 -7.19 -2.19
CA ARG A 6 8.13 -7.36 -3.23
C ARG A 6 8.37 -8.83 -3.61
N GLY A 7 7.31 -9.62 -3.60
CA GLY A 7 7.34 -10.97 -4.15
C GLY A 7 8.34 -11.90 -3.46
N PRO A 8 9.14 -12.69 -4.21
CA PRO A 8 10.06 -13.69 -3.66
C PRO A 8 11.12 -13.13 -2.71
N ALA A 9 11.52 -11.86 -2.89
CA ALA A 9 12.57 -11.22 -2.11
C ALA A 9 12.07 -10.60 -0.79
N ASP A 10 10.78 -10.76 -0.48
CA ASP A 10 10.14 -10.11 0.66
C ASP A 10 9.53 -11.14 1.61
N ARG A 11 10.13 -11.30 2.80
CA ARG A 11 9.68 -12.26 3.81
C ARG A 11 8.27 -11.99 4.32
N ALA A 12 7.74 -10.78 4.15
CA ALA A 12 6.37 -10.45 4.52
C ALA A 12 5.35 -10.76 3.40
N ALA A 13 5.79 -11.06 2.18
CA ALA A 13 4.90 -11.38 1.07
C ALA A 13 4.43 -12.84 1.15
N HIS A 14 3.19 -13.10 0.74
CA HIS A 14 2.68 -14.48 0.63
C HIS A 14 3.51 -15.34 -0.35
N SER A 15 4.06 -14.70 -1.37
CA SER A 15 4.93 -15.29 -2.39
C SER A 15 6.42 -15.27 -2.02
N SER A 16 6.76 -15.01 -0.75
CA SER A 16 8.14 -15.07 -0.23
C SER A 16 8.82 -16.38 -0.65
N GLY A 17 10.08 -16.32 -1.08
CA GLY A 17 10.84 -17.47 -1.55
C GLY A 17 10.30 -18.08 -2.86
N GLY A 18 9.49 -17.34 -3.62
CA GLY A 18 8.86 -17.84 -4.84
C GLY A 18 7.77 -18.88 -4.57
N ARG A 19 7.26 -18.92 -3.33
CA ARG A 19 6.14 -19.78 -2.98
C ARG A 19 5.01 -19.50 -3.96
N ARG A 20 4.44 -20.59 -4.44
CA ARG A 20 3.28 -20.62 -5.29
C ARG A 20 2.29 -21.53 -4.47
N THR A 21 1.05 -21.16 -4.09
CA THR A 21 -0.15 -22.02 -3.82
C THR A 21 -1.43 -21.35 -4.37
N PRO A 22 -2.48 -22.05 -4.88
CA PRO A 22 -3.55 -21.44 -5.65
C PRO A 22 -4.34 -20.36 -4.96
N ARG A 23 -4.25 -20.29 -3.64
CA ARG A 23 -4.64 -19.13 -2.85
C ARG A 23 -4.12 -17.81 -3.42
N TYR A 24 -2.88 -17.73 -3.87
CA TYR A 24 -2.26 -16.51 -4.40
C TYR A 24 -1.80 -16.67 -5.86
N GLU A 25 -2.42 -17.57 -6.62
CA GLU A 25 -2.06 -17.79 -8.04
C GLU A 25 -2.28 -16.53 -8.87
N VAL A 26 -3.31 -15.77 -8.52
CA VAL A 26 -3.62 -14.47 -9.12
C VAL A 26 -2.42 -13.53 -9.08
N MET A 27 -1.58 -13.57 -8.04
CA MET A 27 -0.39 -12.72 -7.97
C MET A 27 0.63 -13.02 -9.08
N TYR A 28 0.64 -14.23 -9.62
CA TYR A 28 1.51 -14.62 -10.74
C TYR A 28 0.87 -14.31 -12.11
N GLY A 29 -0.36 -13.83 -12.13
CA GLY A 29 -1.09 -13.43 -13.33
C GLY A 29 -0.68 -12.05 -13.87
N PRO A 30 -1.47 -11.51 -14.80
CA PRO A 30 -1.22 -10.18 -15.37
C PRO A 30 -1.38 -9.06 -14.33
N ALA A 31 -0.66 -7.96 -14.56
CA ALA A 31 -0.82 -6.73 -13.79
C ALA A 31 -2.26 -6.18 -13.90
N GLY A 32 -2.66 -5.38 -12.91
CA GLY A 32 -3.99 -4.77 -12.87
C GLY A 32 -5.09 -5.74 -12.42
N HIS A 33 -4.74 -6.90 -11.85
CA HIS A 33 -5.74 -7.83 -11.31
C HIS A 33 -5.80 -7.75 -9.79
N ALA A 34 -6.99 -7.95 -9.23
CA ALA A 34 -7.23 -7.94 -7.80
C ALA A 34 -6.80 -9.27 -7.16
N TYR A 35 -5.86 -9.25 -6.22
CA TYR A 35 -5.60 -10.38 -5.33
C TYR A 35 -6.32 -10.18 -4.00
N VAL A 36 -7.39 -10.95 -3.79
CA VAL A 36 -8.24 -10.89 -2.59
C VAL A 36 -8.09 -12.15 -1.76
N TYR A 37 -7.80 -12.00 -0.47
CA TYR A 37 -7.65 -13.13 0.45
C TYR A 37 -8.37 -12.92 1.77
N PHE A 38 -8.84 -14.02 2.36
CA PHE A 38 -9.47 -14.04 3.67
C PHE A 38 -8.44 -14.13 4.79
N ILE A 39 -8.63 -13.37 5.88
CA ILE A 39 -7.73 -13.30 7.03
C ILE A 39 -8.54 -13.26 8.34
N TYR A 40 -7.96 -13.86 9.39
CA TYR A 40 -8.50 -13.86 10.76
C TYR A 40 -9.95 -14.35 10.88
N GLY A 41 -10.40 -15.21 9.96
CA GLY A 41 -11.74 -15.79 10.01
C GLY A 41 -12.90 -14.81 9.78
N MET A 42 -12.65 -13.54 9.45
CA MET A 42 -13.71 -12.53 9.37
C MET A 42 -13.49 -11.35 8.41
N TYR A 43 -12.30 -11.21 7.83
CA TYR A 43 -11.95 -10.08 6.98
C TYR A 43 -11.37 -10.50 5.63
N PHE A 44 -11.62 -9.71 4.60
CA PHE A 44 -10.92 -9.79 3.32
C PHE A 44 -9.90 -8.67 3.21
N CYS A 45 -8.76 -8.94 2.58
CA CYS A 45 -7.79 -7.93 2.16
C CYS A 45 -7.64 -7.99 0.66
N MET A 46 -7.53 -6.82 0.00
CA MET A 46 -7.37 -6.70 -1.45
C MET A 46 -6.03 -6.06 -1.80
N ASN A 47 -5.37 -6.63 -2.80
CA ASN A 47 -4.15 -6.12 -3.39
C ASN A 47 -4.35 -5.92 -4.90
N ALA A 48 -3.61 -4.99 -5.49
CA ALA A 48 -3.44 -4.91 -6.94
C ALA A 48 -2.15 -5.60 -7.34
N VAL A 49 -2.20 -6.51 -8.32
CA VAL A 49 -1.00 -7.11 -8.94
C VAL A 49 -0.34 -6.05 -9.82
N CYS A 50 0.96 -5.82 -9.63
CA CYS A 50 1.64 -4.66 -10.20
C CYS A 50 2.71 -5.01 -11.24
N GLN A 51 3.07 -6.28 -11.38
CA GLN A 51 4.15 -6.70 -12.27
C GLN A 51 3.66 -7.63 -13.37
N ARG A 52 4.53 -7.84 -14.36
CA ARG A 52 4.30 -8.78 -15.45
C ARG A 52 4.03 -10.20 -14.93
N VAL A 53 3.37 -10.99 -15.77
CA VAL A 53 3.09 -12.41 -15.51
C VAL A 53 4.35 -13.13 -15.01
N GLY A 54 4.19 -13.93 -13.96
CA GLY A 54 5.26 -14.67 -13.29
C GLY A 54 6.00 -13.91 -12.19
N VAL A 55 5.77 -12.61 -12.02
CA VAL A 55 6.42 -11.78 -10.98
C VAL A 55 5.37 -11.37 -9.94
N PRO A 56 5.30 -12.05 -8.77
CA PRO A 56 4.21 -11.87 -7.81
C PRO A 56 4.43 -10.68 -6.87
N GLU A 57 4.59 -9.50 -7.45
CA GLU A 57 4.62 -8.25 -6.68
C GLU A 57 3.24 -7.59 -6.71
N ALA A 58 2.79 -7.14 -5.53
CA ALA A 58 1.48 -6.55 -5.39
C ALA A 58 1.49 -5.42 -4.36
N VAL A 59 0.48 -4.55 -4.46
CA VAL A 59 0.25 -3.45 -3.52
C VAL A 59 -1.05 -3.71 -2.78
N LEU A 60 -0.97 -3.88 -1.45
CA LEU A 60 -2.12 -3.99 -0.57
C LEU A 60 -2.79 -2.63 -0.43
N LEU A 61 -4.10 -2.60 -0.64
CA LEU A 61 -4.90 -1.44 -0.28
C LEU A 61 -5.22 -1.52 1.20
N ARG A 62 -4.88 -0.46 1.95
CA ARG A 62 -4.98 -0.46 3.42
C ARG A 62 -5.96 0.51 3.99
N ALA A 63 -6.08 1.69 3.39
CA ALA A 63 -7.10 2.61 3.79
C ALA A 63 -7.41 3.58 2.67
N LEU A 64 -8.67 4.02 2.63
CA LEU A 64 -9.19 4.97 1.66
C LEU A 64 -9.89 6.11 2.40
N GLU A 65 -9.90 7.27 1.77
CA GLU A 65 -10.84 8.34 2.10
C GLU A 65 -12.11 8.10 1.27
N PRO A 66 -13.26 7.85 1.91
CA PRO A 66 -14.52 7.68 1.17
C PRO A 66 -14.91 8.99 0.46
N LEU A 67 -15.30 8.91 -0.80
CA LEU A 67 -15.76 10.05 -1.59
C LEU A 67 -17.24 9.94 -1.96
N GLU A 68 -17.69 8.73 -2.31
CA GLU A 68 -19.06 8.45 -2.77
C GLU A 68 -19.58 7.16 -2.15
N GLY A 69 -20.90 6.95 -2.20
CA GLY A 69 -21.53 5.72 -1.70
C GLY A 69 -21.47 5.58 -0.16
N ILE A 70 -21.31 6.69 0.56
CA ILE A 70 -21.11 6.73 2.02
C ILE A 70 -22.19 5.96 2.77
N GLU A 71 -23.46 6.15 2.42
CA GLU A 71 -24.57 5.48 3.10
C GLU A 71 -24.55 3.96 2.93
N LEU A 72 -24.14 3.46 1.76
CA LEU A 72 -23.97 2.03 1.56
C LEU A 72 -22.81 1.50 2.39
N MET A 73 -21.70 2.24 2.47
CA MET A 73 -20.57 1.89 3.33
C MET A 73 -20.97 1.87 4.80
N ARG A 74 -21.74 2.84 5.30
CA ARG A 74 -22.25 2.89 6.68
C ARG A 74 -23.07 1.65 7.02
N ARG A 75 -24.01 1.28 6.15
CA ARG A 75 -24.82 0.06 6.33
C ARG A 75 -23.96 -1.20 6.39
N ARG A 76 -23.06 -1.39 5.43
CA ARG A 76 -22.13 -2.54 5.40
C ARG A 76 -21.18 -2.58 6.60
N ARG A 77 -20.82 -1.41 7.14
CA ARG A 77 -19.93 -1.26 8.29
C ARG A 77 -20.64 -1.37 9.63
N GLY A 78 -21.97 -1.25 9.67
CA GLY A 78 -22.72 -1.11 10.93
C GLY A 78 -22.31 0.14 11.70
N LEU A 79 -22.04 1.25 10.99
CA LEU A 79 -21.52 2.49 11.58
C LEU A 79 -22.33 3.70 11.08
N PRO A 80 -23.60 3.87 11.51
CA PRO A 80 -24.49 4.91 11.01
C PRO A 80 -23.95 6.31 11.28
N ASP A 81 -23.49 6.59 12.51
CA ASP A 81 -23.14 7.96 12.94
C ASP A 81 -21.62 8.21 13.05
N GLY A 82 -20.80 7.29 12.56
CA GLY A 82 -19.34 7.43 12.64
C GLY A 82 -18.79 8.48 11.66
N PRO A 83 -17.62 9.07 11.93
CA PRO A 83 -16.98 9.94 10.96
C PRO A 83 -16.56 9.14 9.72
N GLU A 84 -16.71 9.74 8.53
CA GLU A 84 -16.53 9.08 7.24
C GLU A 84 -15.15 8.44 7.08
N TRP A 85 -14.09 9.13 7.51
CA TRP A 85 -12.73 8.62 7.45
C TRP A 85 -12.52 7.29 8.19
N ARG A 86 -13.44 6.88 9.08
CA ARG A 86 -13.40 5.59 9.80
C ARG A 86 -13.98 4.43 8.97
N LEU A 87 -14.79 4.72 7.94
CA LEU A 87 -15.46 3.72 7.10
C LEU A 87 -14.49 2.90 6.27
N CYS A 88 -13.29 3.42 5.95
CA CYS A 88 -12.28 2.70 5.18
C CYS A 88 -10.90 2.69 5.86
N ARG A 89 -10.85 2.87 7.18
CA ARG A 89 -9.59 2.92 7.96
C ARG A 89 -9.05 1.54 8.33
N GLY A 90 -8.58 0.79 7.33
CA GLY A 90 -7.92 -0.51 7.53
C GLY A 90 -8.26 -1.52 6.41
N PRO A 91 -7.37 -2.48 6.12
CA PRO A 91 -7.51 -3.34 4.93
C PRO A 91 -8.74 -4.24 4.98
N GLY A 92 -9.02 -4.84 6.14
CA GLY A 92 -10.21 -5.66 6.35
C GLY A 92 -11.51 -4.88 6.23
N VAL A 93 -11.49 -3.66 6.76
CA VAL A 93 -12.69 -2.88 6.93
C VAL A 93 -13.04 -2.03 5.72
N LEU A 94 -12.05 -1.63 4.90
CA LEU A 94 -12.31 -1.04 3.58
C LEU A 94 -12.95 -2.08 2.65
N CYS A 95 -12.49 -3.34 2.68
CA CYS A 95 -13.12 -4.38 1.86
C CYS A 95 -14.58 -4.58 2.25
N ARG A 96 -14.88 -4.58 3.56
CA ARG A 96 -16.26 -4.62 4.06
C ARG A 96 -17.09 -3.42 3.59
N ALA A 97 -16.56 -2.20 3.67
CA ALA A 97 -17.26 -0.99 3.21
C ALA A 97 -17.57 -1.05 1.71
N LEU A 98 -16.59 -1.47 0.90
CA LEU A 98 -16.73 -1.60 -0.55
C LEU A 98 -17.51 -2.86 -0.98
N GLY A 99 -17.80 -3.78 -0.06
CA GLY A 99 -18.47 -5.04 -0.38
C GLY A 99 -17.58 -6.03 -1.13
N ILE A 100 -16.26 -5.88 -1.02
CA ILE A 100 -15.27 -6.76 -1.64
C ILE A 100 -15.23 -8.07 -0.87
N THR A 101 -15.35 -9.18 -1.60
CA THR A 101 -15.34 -10.54 -1.08
C THR A 101 -14.33 -11.40 -1.85
N ARG A 102 -14.27 -12.70 -1.53
CA ARG A 102 -13.46 -13.66 -2.30
C ARG A 102 -13.90 -13.76 -3.77
N ALA A 103 -15.15 -13.41 -4.11
CA ALA A 103 -15.66 -13.38 -5.48
C ALA A 103 -14.83 -12.48 -6.39
N ASP A 104 -14.28 -11.40 -5.83
CA ASP A 104 -13.54 -10.39 -6.57
C ASP A 104 -12.07 -10.77 -6.77
N ASN A 105 -11.63 -11.93 -6.28
CA ASN A 105 -10.27 -12.42 -6.51
C ASN A 105 -10.08 -12.74 -8.00
N GLY A 106 -9.13 -12.07 -8.64
CA GLY A 106 -8.89 -12.13 -10.08
C GLY A 106 -9.64 -11.08 -10.90
N ALA A 107 -10.42 -10.19 -10.27
CA ALA A 107 -11.11 -9.12 -10.99
C ALA A 107 -10.12 -8.18 -11.70
N ASP A 108 -10.47 -7.76 -12.92
CA ASP A 108 -9.72 -6.77 -13.71
C ASP A 108 -9.97 -5.36 -13.14
N LEU A 109 -8.94 -4.78 -12.51
CA LEU A 109 -8.96 -3.45 -11.89
C LEU A 109 -8.87 -2.30 -12.90
N VAL A 110 -8.66 -2.59 -14.19
CA VAL A 110 -8.56 -1.60 -15.26
C VAL A 110 -9.89 -1.47 -15.98
N ARG A 111 -10.51 -2.61 -16.34
CA ARG A 111 -11.70 -2.65 -17.21
C ARG A 111 -12.95 -3.21 -16.54
N GLY A 112 -12.83 -3.83 -15.37
CA GLY A 112 -13.92 -4.52 -14.68
C GLY A 112 -14.91 -3.58 -13.95
N ALA A 113 -15.76 -4.18 -13.11
CA ALA A 113 -16.70 -3.42 -12.27
C ALA A 113 -16.02 -2.82 -11.03
N LEU A 114 -15.00 -3.49 -10.51
CA LEU A 114 -14.11 -3.00 -9.47
C LEU A 114 -12.87 -2.41 -10.15
N ARG A 115 -12.66 -1.09 -10.04
CA ARG A 115 -11.60 -0.40 -10.78
C ARG A 115 -10.76 0.54 -9.94
N ILE A 116 -9.51 0.68 -10.37
CA ILE A 116 -8.61 1.75 -9.97
C ILE A 116 -8.64 2.82 -11.05
N LEU A 117 -8.97 4.06 -10.66
CA LEU A 117 -8.96 5.20 -11.55
C LEU A 117 -7.81 6.13 -11.23
N ASP A 118 -7.31 6.80 -12.27
CA ASP A 118 -6.35 7.88 -12.15
C ASP A 118 -6.93 9.02 -11.32
N ALA A 119 -6.07 9.67 -10.54
CA ALA A 119 -6.41 10.93 -9.87
C ALA A 119 -5.35 12.00 -10.18
N PRO A 120 -5.63 13.26 -9.82
CA PRO A 120 -4.68 14.35 -10.03
C PRO A 120 -3.34 14.06 -9.33
N PRO A 121 -2.20 14.40 -9.97
CA PRO A 121 -0.88 14.15 -9.40
C PRO A 121 -0.72 14.77 -8.01
N MET A 122 -0.22 13.99 -7.06
CA MET A 122 0.07 14.47 -5.70
C MET A 122 1.56 14.74 -5.49
N PRO A 123 1.95 15.85 -4.83
CA PRO A 123 3.34 16.11 -4.49
C PRO A 123 3.94 15.01 -3.61
N ALA A 124 5.12 14.51 -3.99
CA ALA A 124 5.82 13.45 -3.25
C ALA A 124 6.06 13.80 -1.76
N ALA A 125 6.22 15.09 -1.44
CA ALA A 125 6.36 15.57 -0.07
C ALA A 125 5.15 15.23 0.84
N ARG A 126 3.94 15.09 0.27
CA ARG A 126 2.74 14.67 0.98
C ARG A 126 2.72 13.18 1.30
N VAL A 127 3.56 12.37 0.67
CA VAL A 127 3.65 10.93 0.89
C VAL A 127 4.74 10.63 1.90
N ALA A 128 4.37 9.98 3.00
CA ALA A 128 5.30 9.43 3.97
C ALA A 128 5.51 7.94 3.71
N ARG A 129 6.74 7.47 3.98
CA ARG A 129 7.10 6.05 3.95
C ARG A 129 7.34 5.56 5.37
N THR A 130 6.73 4.44 5.75
CA THR A 130 6.91 3.83 7.07
C THR A 130 7.11 2.32 6.97
N ALA A 131 7.47 1.69 8.09
CA ALA A 131 7.35 0.24 8.24
C ALA A 131 5.88 -0.21 8.03
N ARG A 132 5.72 -1.43 7.52
CA ARG A 132 4.42 -2.07 7.30
C ARG A 132 3.80 -2.54 8.62
N ILE A 133 2.48 -2.68 8.65
CA ILE A 133 1.73 -3.07 9.85
C ILE A 133 1.42 -4.57 9.81
N GLY A 134 1.65 -5.26 10.93
CA GLY A 134 1.26 -6.67 11.08
C GLY A 134 2.23 -7.66 10.42
N VAL A 135 3.47 -7.24 10.16
CA VAL A 135 4.50 -8.05 9.48
C VAL A 135 5.70 -8.36 10.37
N ALA A 136 5.55 -8.31 11.70
CA ALA A 136 6.66 -8.53 12.64
C ALA A 136 7.36 -9.89 12.44
N TYR A 137 6.62 -10.90 11.97
CA TYR A 137 7.15 -12.22 11.62
C TYR A 137 8.17 -12.21 10.47
N ALA A 138 8.27 -11.13 9.69
CA ALA A 138 9.13 -11.03 8.52
C ALA A 138 10.60 -10.66 8.83
N GLY A 139 10.97 -10.57 10.12
CA GLY A 139 12.33 -10.23 10.55
C GLY A 139 12.79 -8.88 9.99
N ALA A 140 13.98 -8.84 9.37
CA ALA A 140 14.55 -7.61 8.80
C ALA A 140 13.63 -6.91 7.77
N ASP A 141 12.79 -7.65 7.05
CA ASP A 141 11.88 -7.07 6.06
C ASP A 141 10.69 -6.34 6.70
N ALA A 142 10.43 -6.56 8.00
CA ALA A 142 9.40 -5.85 8.75
C ALA A 142 9.72 -4.35 8.91
N ALA A 143 11.01 -4.00 8.99
CA ALA A 143 11.48 -2.62 9.16
C ALA A 143 11.51 -1.82 7.84
N ARG A 144 11.29 -2.47 6.70
CA ARG A 144 11.41 -1.80 5.39
C ARG A 144 10.33 -0.72 5.20
N PRO A 145 10.69 0.45 4.63
CA PRO A 145 9.78 1.57 4.42
C PRO A 145 8.91 1.36 3.17
N TRP A 146 8.12 0.30 3.17
CA TRP A 146 7.25 -0.15 2.09
C TRP A 146 5.76 0.08 2.36
N ARG A 147 5.42 0.81 3.42
CA ARG A 147 4.10 1.39 3.64
C ARG A 147 4.09 2.84 3.23
N PHE A 148 3.09 3.24 2.44
CA PHE A 148 2.94 4.59 1.90
C PHE A 148 1.64 5.21 2.40
N VAL A 149 1.75 6.39 3.02
CA VAL A 149 0.63 7.10 3.66
C VAL A 149 0.62 8.57 3.23
N ILE A 150 -0.56 9.16 3.16
CA ILE A 150 -0.71 10.61 3.00
C ILE A 150 -0.53 11.25 4.39
N ARG A 151 0.43 12.18 4.52
CA ARG A 151 0.70 12.88 5.79
C ARG A 151 -0.54 13.63 6.27
N GLY A 152 -0.82 13.56 7.56
CA GLY A 152 -1.94 14.25 8.20
C GLY A 152 -3.34 13.69 7.89
N SER A 153 -3.49 12.76 6.93
CA SER A 153 -4.81 12.23 6.59
C SER A 153 -5.42 11.44 7.77
N PRO A 154 -6.68 11.73 8.17
CA PRO A 154 -7.33 11.03 9.27
C PRO A 154 -7.69 9.58 8.91
N ALA A 155 -7.82 9.28 7.63
CA ALA A 155 -8.15 7.97 7.08
C ALA A 155 -6.97 6.97 7.18
N VAL A 156 -5.74 7.44 7.40
CA VAL A 156 -4.58 6.56 7.60
C VAL A 156 -4.80 5.66 8.81
N SER A 157 -4.69 4.35 8.58
CA SER A 157 -4.75 3.31 9.61
C SER A 157 -3.50 3.31 10.50
N GLY A 158 -3.57 2.66 11.67
CA GLY A 158 -2.43 2.61 12.61
C GLY A 158 -2.00 3.99 13.14
N ARG A 159 -0.70 4.16 13.40
CA ARG A 159 -0.13 5.43 13.88
C ARG A 159 -0.15 6.47 12.75
N ARG A 160 -0.70 7.65 13.03
CA ARG A 160 -0.70 8.78 12.09
C ARG A 160 0.71 9.30 11.90
N VAL A 161 1.06 9.59 10.64
CA VAL A 161 2.28 10.31 10.31
C VAL A 161 1.91 11.77 10.13
N VAL A 162 2.26 12.58 11.12
CA VAL A 162 2.12 14.03 11.05
C VAL A 162 3.26 14.57 10.18
N SER A 163 3.03 15.68 9.48
CA SER A 163 4.12 16.41 8.82
C SER A 163 5.17 16.81 9.86
N PRO A 164 6.47 16.88 9.52
CA PRO A 164 7.38 17.67 10.34
C PRO A 164 6.82 19.10 10.46
N PRO A 165 7.02 19.80 11.59
CA PRO A 165 6.67 21.21 11.66
C PRO A 165 7.31 21.92 10.48
N SER A 166 6.57 22.83 9.82
CA SER A 166 7.14 23.73 8.82
C SER A 166 8.44 24.31 9.39
N PRO A 167 9.51 24.48 8.61
CA PRO A 167 10.64 25.26 9.08
C PRO A 167 10.06 26.58 9.59
N ILE A 168 10.33 26.89 10.86
CA ILE A 168 9.93 28.14 11.49
C ILE A 168 10.27 29.22 10.48
N SER A 169 9.27 29.93 9.96
CA SER A 169 9.49 31.11 9.14
C SER A 169 10.44 31.98 9.93
N THR A 170 11.68 32.08 9.48
CA THR A 170 12.66 32.96 10.10
C THR A 170 12.02 34.32 10.08
N VAL A 171 11.64 34.84 11.25
CA VAL A 171 11.22 36.22 11.39
C VAL A 171 12.42 37.02 10.92
N ASN A 172 12.33 37.60 9.73
CA ASN A 172 13.27 38.59 9.24
C ASN A 172 13.04 39.88 10.05
N GLY A 173 13.48 39.86 11.31
CA GLY A 173 13.82 41.06 12.06
C GLY A 173 15.29 41.38 11.79
N PRO A 174 15.68 42.65 11.64
CA PRO A 174 17.08 43.00 11.37
C PRO A 174 17.98 42.53 12.51
N ILE A 175 18.87 41.58 12.20
CA ILE A 175 19.95 41.18 13.09
C ILE A 175 21.04 42.25 12.96
N THR A 176 21.06 43.22 13.86
CA THR A 176 22.20 44.11 14.05
C THR A 176 23.26 43.37 14.88
N GLY A 177 24.24 42.76 14.21
CA GLY A 177 25.39 42.12 14.84
C GLY A 177 26.52 41.91 13.82
N PRO A 178 27.79 42.11 14.19
CA PRO A 178 28.89 42.19 13.24
C PRO A 178 29.20 40.85 12.55
N TYR A 179 29.39 40.95 11.24
CA TYR A 179 29.68 39.90 10.27
C TYR A 179 31.07 39.30 10.50
N VAL A 180 31.19 37.97 10.52
CA VAL A 180 32.48 37.25 10.45
C VAL A 180 32.42 36.26 9.28
N PRO A 181 33.28 36.39 8.25
CA PRO A 181 33.23 35.51 7.09
C PRO A 181 34.02 34.23 7.36
N PHE A 182 33.38 33.07 7.19
CA PHE A 182 34.08 31.78 7.11
C PHE A 182 33.98 31.22 5.69
N LEU A 183 35.13 30.85 5.14
CA LEU A 183 35.36 30.37 3.78
C LEU A 183 34.65 29.03 3.47
N PRO A 184 34.34 28.75 2.19
CA PRO A 184 33.77 27.47 1.77
C PRO A 184 34.86 26.38 1.64
N LEU A 185 34.61 25.23 2.25
CA LEU A 185 35.40 24.01 2.06
C LEU A 185 34.71 23.12 1.02
N THR A 186 35.34 23.00 -0.15
CA THR A 186 34.94 22.11 -1.25
C THR A 186 35.33 20.67 -0.92
N VAL A 187 34.40 19.72 -1.03
CA VAL A 187 34.70 18.27 -0.96
C VAL A 187 34.24 17.61 -2.25
N THR A 188 35.23 17.08 -2.99
CA THR A 188 35.10 16.31 -4.23
C THR A 188 34.70 14.86 -3.97
N LEU A 189 33.83 14.32 -4.84
CA LEU A 189 33.39 12.93 -4.90
C LEU A 189 34.39 12.04 -5.67
N THR A 190 34.64 10.83 -5.18
CA THR A 190 35.32 9.74 -5.92
C THR A 190 34.43 8.50 -5.99
N PRO A 191 34.33 7.82 -7.15
CA PRO A 191 33.56 6.58 -7.30
C PRO A 191 34.46 5.33 -7.16
N PHE A 192 33.90 4.23 -6.65
CA PHE A 192 34.53 2.90 -6.73
C PHE A 192 33.51 1.81 -7.05
N SER A 193 33.99 0.74 -7.69
CA SER A 193 33.33 -0.13 -8.67
C SER A 193 33.20 -1.60 -8.22
N ARG A 194 32.21 -2.33 -8.82
CA ARG A 194 32.10 -3.80 -9.07
C ARG A 194 31.98 -4.74 -7.85
N ALA A 195 31.40 -5.96 -7.86
CA ALA A 195 30.94 -6.97 -8.84
C ALA A 195 30.09 -8.05 -8.07
N VAL A 196 28.98 -8.63 -8.59
CA VAL A 196 28.77 -9.94 -9.31
C VAL A 196 28.23 -11.13 -8.45
N ALA A 197 27.37 -11.95 -9.12
CA ALA A 197 26.95 -13.36 -8.89
C ALA A 197 25.81 -13.66 -7.88
N SER A 198 24.92 -14.66 -8.01
CA SER A 198 24.31 -15.49 -9.09
C SER A 198 23.36 -16.52 -8.40
N MET A 199 22.12 -16.68 -8.88
CA MET A 199 21.16 -17.84 -8.95
C MET A 199 21.26 -19.10 -8.04
N PRO A 200 20.29 -20.05 -8.05
CA PRO A 200 18.82 -20.04 -8.27
C PRO A 200 18.06 -20.88 -7.18
N PHE A 201 16.72 -21.10 -7.28
CA PHE A 201 16.04 -22.43 -7.28
C PHE A 201 14.51 -22.36 -7.03
N THR A 202 13.83 -23.39 -7.55
CA THR A 202 12.38 -23.70 -7.72
C THR A 202 11.57 -23.94 -6.41
N ARG A 203 10.22 -23.97 -6.31
CA ARG A 203 9.22 -24.87 -6.97
C ARG A 203 7.75 -24.62 -6.45
N LYS A 204 6.76 -24.88 -7.33
CA LYS A 204 5.34 -25.34 -7.25
C LYS A 204 4.32 -25.00 -6.10
N MET A 205 3.06 -24.80 -6.59
CA MET A 205 1.71 -24.66 -5.97
C MET A 205 0.91 -25.96 -5.86
N PRO A 206 -0.01 -26.09 -4.87
CA PRO A 206 -1.19 -26.95 -5.00
C PRO A 206 -2.54 -26.36 -4.49
N SER A 207 -3.58 -26.61 -5.32
CA SER A 207 -5.06 -26.56 -5.20
C SER A 207 -5.88 -25.35 -4.67
N ALA A 208 -7.05 -25.16 -5.31
CA ALA A 208 -8.07 -24.11 -5.15
C ALA A 208 -9.43 -24.70 -4.72
N GLU A 209 -10.33 -23.86 -4.17
CA GLU A 209 -11.82 -23.91 -4.23
C GLU A 209 -12.46 -22.78 -3.35
N PRO A 210 -13.80 -22.52 -3.36
CA PRO A 210 -14.64 -22.01 -4.44
C PRO A 210 -15.28 -20.63 -4.11
N ALA A 211 -16.12 -20.13 -5.03
CA ALA A 211 -16.51 -18.73 -5.29
C ALA A 211 -17.70 -18.16 -4.48
N ALA A 212 -17.83 -16.82 -4.48
CA ALA A 212 -18.93 -16.03 -3.92
C ALA A 212 -19.65 -15.20 -5.00
N GLN A 213 -20.88 -14.76 -4.69
CA GLN A 213 -21.86 -14.09 -5.57
C GLN A 213 -21.60 -12.57 -5.81
N PRO A 214 -22.18 -11.94 -6.87
CA PRO A 214 -21.60 -10.77 -7.53
C PRO A 214 -21.89 -9.43 -6.81
N GLY A 215 -20.85 -8.58 -6.75
CA GLY A 215 -20.85 -7.26 -6.13
C GLY A 215 -21.19 -6.11 -7.09
N GLY A 216 -21.86 -5.08 -6.55
CA GLY A 216 -22.02 -3.78 -7.21
C GLY A 216 -20.68 -3.06 -7.41
N SER A 217 -20.59 -2.24 -8.46
CA SER A 217 -19.38 -1.54 -8.87
C SER A 217 -18.80 -0.67 -7.75
N ALA A 218 -17.54 -0.91 -7.40
CA ALA A 218 -16.78 -0.13 -6.43
C ALA A 218 -15.60 0.55 -7.14
N VAL A 219 -15.44 1.85 -6.90
CA VAL A 219 -14.39 2.66 -7.52
C VAL A 219 -13.38 3.02 -6.44
N VAL A 220 -12.11 2.74 -6.69
CA VAL A 220 -11.00 3.19 -5.85
C VAL A 220 -10.19 4.21 -6.65
N VAL A 221 -10.15 5.44 -6.16
CA VAL A 221 -9.38 6.53 -6.79
C VAL A 221 -8.03 6.61 -6.08
N PHE A 222 -6.92 6.52 -6.84
CA PHE A 222 -5.56 6.65 -6.32
C PHE A 222 -4.92 7.98 -6.77
N PRO A 223 -4.34 8.76 -5.84
CA PRO A 223 -3.52 9.93 -6.16
C PRO A 223 -2.13 9.59 -6.68
#